data_AF-A0A350CJ03-F1
#
_entry.id   AF-A0A350CJ03-F1
#
_cell.length_a   1.000
_cell.length_b   1.000
_cell.length_c   1.000
_cell.angle_alpha   90.00
_cell.angle_beta   90.00
_cell.angle_gamma   90.00
#
_symmetry.space_group_name_H-M   'P 1'
#
loop_
_entity.id
_entity.type
_entity.pdbx_description
1 polymer ?
#
loop_
_entity_poly.entity_id
_entity_poly.type
_entity_poly.pdbx_seq_one_letter_code
_entity_poly.pdbx_strand_id
1 'polypeptide(L)'
;VAQNDGQVHGAGAHDKTGKHCPADDPNGRLDIVRCAGYWLRGAAERGIQHICWDGCMFPNETLEKVSTWNTILDVMIRVREAHGWK
;
A
#
# COMPACT_ATOMS: atom_id res chain seq x y z
N VAL A 1 -0.53 1.18 -4.52
CA VAL A 1 -1.08 0.76 -3.21
C VAL A 1 -0.09 1.19 -2.13
N ALA A 2 -0.55 1.73 -1.01
CA ALA A 2 0.29 2.17 0.10
C ALA A 2 -0.44 1.94 1.44
N GLN A 3 0.29 2.08 2.55
CA GLN A 3 -0.24 2.06 3.91
C GLN A 3 0.20 3.32 4.64
N ASN A 4 -0.60 3.75 5.63
CA ASN A 4 -0.34 4.95 6.40
C ASN A 4 -0.64 4.75 7.90
N ASP A 5 0.17 5.34 8.76
CA ASP A 5 0.02 5.26 10.22
C ASP A 5 -0.94 6.31 10.81
N GLY A 6 -1.40 7.26 9.97
CA GLY A 6 -2.28 8.34 10.35
C GLY A 6 -1.62 9.44 11.21
N GLN A 7 -0.30 9.40 11.41
CA GLN A 7 0.42 10.44 12.13
C GLN A 7 0.67 11.64 11.22
N VAL A 8 0.04 12.77 11.54
CA VAL A 8 0.08 14.02 10.76
C VAL A 8 1.01 15.10 11.35
N HIS A 9 1.70 14.81 12.46
CA HIS A 9 2.45 15.84 13.19
C HIS A 9 3.77 16.23 12.48
N GLY A 10 3.77 17.41 11.85
CA GLY A 10 4.95 18.24 11.61
C GLY A 10 5.84 17.86 10.42
N ALA A 11 5.25 17.46 9.29
CA ALA A 11 5.99 17.05 8.08
C ALA A 11 5.75 17.97 6.86
N GLY A 12 5.26 19.19 7.06
CA GLY A 12 5.15 20.20 5.99
C GLY A 12 4.07 19.86 4.96
N ALA A 13 4.40 19.82 3.66
CA ALA A 13 3.40 19.63 2.59
C ALA A 13 2.60 18.30 2.68
N HIS A 14 3.06 17.34 3.50
CA HIS A 14 2.41 16.05 3.74
C HIS A 14 1.53 15.99 5.02
N ASP A 15 1.27 17.13 5.67
CA ASP A 15 0.50 17.22 6.93
C ASP A 15 -0.97 16.73 6.85
N LYS A 16 -1.47 16.38 5.66
CA LYS A 16 -2.87 15.94 5.46
C LYS A 16 -3.03 14.45 5.18
N THR A 17 -1.96 13.74 4.86
CA THR A 17 -2.03 12.34 4.39
C THR A 17 -1.50 11.33 5.39
N GLY A 18 -0.83 11.76 6.46
CA GLY A 18 -0.10 10.93 7.42
C GLY A 18 1.18 10.31 6.80
N LYS A 19 1.99 9.56 7.55
CA LYS A 19 3.25 8.98 7.03
C LYS A 19 3.04 7.60 6.43
N HIS A 20 3.69 7.34 5.29
CA HIS A 20 3.72 5.98 4.76
C HIS A 20 4.39 5.06 5.78
N CYS A 21 3.80 3.90 6.01
CA CYS A 21 4.37 2.88 6.87
C CYS A 21 4.32 1.51 6.19
N PRO A 22 5.08 0.51 6.69
CA PRO A 22 5.06 -0.85 6.17
C PRO A 22 3.65 -1.45 6.13
N ALA A 23 3.45 -2.43 5.25
CA ALA A 23 2.14 -3.06 5.06
C ALA A 23 1.66 -3.84 6.31
N ASP A 24 2.59 -4.29 7.16
CA ASP A 24 2.38 -4.97 8.45
C ASP A 24 2.60 -4.07 9.67
N ASP A 25 2.69 -2.75 9.48
CA ASP A 25 2.87 -1.84 10.61
C ASP A 25 1.70 -1.97 11.61
N PRO A 26 1.96 -2.21 12.90
CA PRO A 26 0.90 -2.38 13.90
C PRO A 26 0.06 -1.11 14.10
N ASN A 27 0.56 0.05 13.67
CA ASN A 27 -0.15 1.32 13.69
C ASN A 27 -0.80 1.66 12.34
N GLY A 28 -0.68 0.79 11.33
CA GLY A 28 -1.32 0.95 10.04
C GLY A 28 -2.83 1.16 10.18
N ARG A 29 -3.36 2.21 9.54
CA ARG A 29 -4.76 2.63 9.70
C ARG A 29 -5.65 2.17 8.56
N LEU A 30 -5.09 1.89 7.38
CA LEU A 30 -5.85 1.42 6.24
C LEU A 30 -5.97 -0.09 6.28
N ASP A 31 -7.19 -0.59 6.09
CA ASP A 31 -7.38 -1.93 5.54
C ASP A 31 -6.99 -1.87 4.06
N ILE A 32 -5.74 -2.22 3.76
CA ILE A 32 -5.14 -2.08 2.42
C ILE A 32 -5.99 -2.81 1.38
N VAL A 33 -6.43 -4.04 1.69
CA VAL A 33 -7.18 -4.88 0.75
C VAL A 33 -8.52 -4.23 0.43
N ARG A 34 -9.32 -3.95 1.47
CA ARG A 34 -10.64 -3.32 1.29
C ARG A 34 -10.55 -1.97 0.59
N CYS A 35 -9.60 -1.13 0.99
CA CYS A 35 -9.45 0.21 0.44
C CYS A 35 -8.98 0.19 -1.02
N ALA A 36 -8.10 -0.75 -1.40
CA ALA A 36 -7.69 -0.91 -2.80
C ALA A 36 -8.88 -1.21 -3.72
N GLY A 37 -9.91 -1.92 -3.22
CA GLY A 37 -11.12 -2.23 -3.96
C GLY A 37 -11.90 -1.00 -4.45
N TYR A 38 -11.84 0.14 -3.76
CA TYR A 38 -12.47 1.38 -4.24
C TYR A 38 -11.81 1.90 -5.53
N TRP A 39 -10.48 1.77 -5.64
CA TRP A 39 -9.73 2.22 -6.80
C TRP A 39 -9.76 1.21 -7.96
N LEU A 40 -9.79 -0.09 -7.62
CA LEU A 40 -9.82 -1.20 -8.58
C LEU A 40 -11.24 -1.57 -9.06
N ARG A 41 -12.28 -0.84 -8.64
CA ARG A 41 -13.61 -1.05 -9.17
C ARG A 41 -13.61 -0.87 -10.70
N GLY A 42 -14.07 -1.88 -11.41
CA GLY A 42 -14.08 -1.91 -12.87
C GLY A 42 -12.67 -2.02 -13.50
N ALA A 43 -11.69 -2.57 -12.77
CA ALA A 43 -10.31 -2.67 -13.23
C ALA A 43 -10.17 -3.47 -14.54
N ALA A 44 -10.97 -4.53 -14.70
CA ALA A 44 -10.94 -5.39 -15.89
C ALA A 44 -11.42 -4.64 -17.14
N GLU A 45 -12.54 -3.92 -17.05
CA GLU A 45 -13.12 -3.12 -18.13
C GLU A 45 -12.20 -1.96 -18.51
N ARG A 46 -11.44 -1.45 -17.53
CA ARG A 46 -10.42 -0.41 -17.74
C ARG A 46 -9.09 -0.96 -18.26
N GLY A 47 -8.95 -2.28 -18.43
CA GLY A 47 -7.74 -2.93 -18.93
C GLY A 47 -6.53 -2.79 -18.01
N ILE A 48 -6.72 -2.65 -16.69
CA ILE A 48 -5.61 -2.64 -15.73
C ILE A 48 -5.00 -4.05 -15.71
N GLN A 49 -3.67 -4.15 -15.85
CA GLN A 49 -2.95 -5.43 -15.85
C GLN A 49 -1.86 -5.55 -14.78
N HIS A 50 -1.56 -4.45 -14.07
CA HIS A 50 -0.54 -4.41 -13.05
C HIS A 50 -0.98 -3.54 -11.88
N ILE A 51 -0.53 -3.90 -10.69
CA ILE A 51 -0.69 -3.11 -9.47
C ILE A 51 0.70 -2.90 -8.88
N CYS A 52 1.05 -1.65 -8.60
CA CYS A 52 2.33 -1.32 -7.99
C CYS A 52 2.13 -0.93 -6.52
N TRP A 53 3.07 -1.37 -5.68
CA TRP A 53 3.23 -0.81 -4.35
C TRP A 53 3.97 0.52 -4.45
N ASP A 54 3.54 1.51 -3.68
CA ASP A 54 4.22 2.78 -3.56
C ASP A 54 5.14 2.76 -2.33
N GLY A 55 6.44 2.58 -2.58
CA GLY A 55 7.49 2.56 -1.57
C GLY A 55 8.26 3.87 -1.43
N CYS A 56 7.76 4.99 -1.96
CA CYS A 56 8.55 6.22 -2.15
C CYS A 56 9.05 6.92 -0.87
N MET A 57 8.74 6.40 0.32
CA MET A 57 9.11 7.00 1.61
C MET A 57 9.75 6.03 2.62
N PHE A 58 10.31 4.90 2.16
CA PHE A 58 11.05 3.99 3.05
C PHE A 58 12.56 4.25 3.03
N PRO A 59 13.26 4.21 4.19
CA PRO A 59 14.72 4.20 4.21
C PRO A 59 15.30 3.00 3.45
N ASN A 60 16.47 3.17 2.83
CA ASN A 60 17.14 2.09 2.10
C ASN A 60 17.33 0.82 2.95
N GLU A 61 17.68 0.97 4.23
CA GLU A 61 17.83 -0.16 5.16
C GLU A 61 16.54 -1.00 5.27
N THR A 62 15.36 -0.36 5.22
CA THR A 62 14.08 -1.06 5.19
C THR A 62 13.87 -1.80 3.88
N LEU A 63 14.24 -1.18 2.76
CA LEU A 63 14.12 -1.77 1.41
C LEU A 63 15.14 -2.90 1.16
N GLU A 64 16.26 -2.95 1.87
CA GLU A 64 17.24 -4.03 1.75
C GLU A 64 16.81 -5.30 2.51
N LYS A 65 15.80 -5.21 3.37
CA LYS A 65 15.25 -6.36 4.11
C LYS A 65 14.29 -7.14 3.21
N VAL A 66 14.61 -8.41 2.93
CA VAL A 66 13.75 -9.33 2.15
C VAL A 66 12.36 -9.46 2.77
N SER A 67 12.24 -9.43 4.10
CA SER A 67 10.96 -9.49 4.80
C SER A 67 10.01 -8.36 4.39
N THR A 68 10.52 -7.15 4.16
CA THR A 68 9.73 -6.00 3.69
C THR A 68 9.00 -6.34 2.39
N TRP A 69 9.72 -6.93 1.43
CA TRP A 69 9.15 -7.29 0.14
C TRP A 69 8.21 -8.48 0.21
N ASN A 70 8.50 -9.47 1.07
CA ASN A 70 7.60 -10.59 1.30
C ASN A 70 6.26 -10.13 1.88
N THR A 71 6.29 -9.24 2.88
CA THR A 71 5.07 -8.64 3.45
C THR A 71 4.29 -7.86 2.40
N ILE A 72 4.96 -7.00 1.62
CA ILE A 72 4.30 -6.22 0.56
C ILE A 72 3.68 -7.16 -0.48
N LEU A 73 4.42 -8.17 -0.94
CA LEU A 73 3.94 -9.11 -1.95
C LEU A 73 2.72 -9.90 -1.47
N ASP A 74 2.72 -10.40 -0.23
CA ASP A 74 1.56 -11.08 0.36
C ASP A 74 0.30 -10.21 0.29
N VAL A 75 0.40 -8.96 0.73
CA VAL A 75 -0.71 -8.01 0.69
C VAL A 75 -1.16 -7.72 -0.74
N MET A 76 -0.23 -7.56 -1.68
CA MET A 76 -0.55 -7.28 -3.08
C MET A 76 -1.23 -8.47 -3.78
N ILE A 77 -0.85 -9.70 -3.43
CA ILE A 77 -1.55 -10.92 -3.88
C ILE A 77 -2.98 -10.92 -3.35
N ARG A 78 -3.19 -10.63 -2.06
CA ARG A 78 -4.53 -10.53 -1.47
C ARG A 78 -5.39 -9.45 -2.13
N VAL A 79 -4.81 -8.30 -2.46
CA VAL A 79 -5.49 -7.24 -3.24
C VAL A 79 -5.92 -7.78 -4.61
N ARG A 80 -5.02 -8.45 -5.33
CA ARG A 80 -5.33 -9.03 -6.65
C ARG A 80 -6.41 -10.11 -6.56
N GLU A 81 -6.36 -10.97 -5.55
CA GLU A 81 -7.36 -12.02 -5.35
C GLU A 81 -8.75 -11.46 -5.03
N ALA A 82 -8.81 -10.39 -4.23
CA ALA A 82 -10.07 -9.77 -3.85
C ALA A 82 -10.68 -8.86 -4.93
N HIS A 83 -9.84 -8.16 -5.70
CA HIS A 83 -10.27 -7.03 -6.54
C HIS A 83 -9.64 -6.98 -7.94
N GLY A 84 -8.76 -7.92 -8.27
CA GLY A 84 -8.08 -7.98 -9.56
C GLY A 84 -8.92 -8.60 -10.68
N TRP A 85 -8.28 -8.70 -11.83
CA TRP A 85 -8.78 -9.39 -13.02
C TRP A 85 -8.22 -10.81 -13.09
N LYS A 86 -8.93 -11.70 -13.79
CA LYS A 86 -8.46 -13.05 -14.11
C LYS A 86 -7.76 -13.07 -15.46
#